data_AF-A0A6M1ZN21-F1
#
_entry.id   AF-A0A6M1ZN21-F1
#
_cell.length_a   1.000
_cell.length_b   1.000
_cell.length_c   1.000
_cell.angle_alpha   90.00
_cell.angle_beta   90.00
_cell.angle_gamma   90.00
#
_symmetry.space_group_name_H-M   'P 1'
#
loop_
_entity.id
_entity.type
_entity.pdbx_description
1 polymer ?
#
loop_
_entity_poly.entity_id
_entity_poly.type
_entity_poly.pdbx_seq_one_letter_code
_entity_poly.pdbx_strand_id
1 'polypeptide(L)'
;MDAMNQIRKRAKTEEFDYLFLMDCLSSYKQPRDKLTVLLKNRQIIRVKKGIYILGDEYRKRPYSLEVLANLIYGPSYISFEYALAYYHLIPERVSRVTSASSKRIKQFTTPVGEFCNYYLRPQIISFRVTWLYIW
;
A
#
# COMPACT_ATOMS: atom_id res chain seq x y z
N MET A 1 17.41 0.95 22.31
CA MET A 1 16.96 1.66 21.08
C MET A 1 15.46 1.47 20.95
N ASP A 2 14.68 2.53 20.75
CA ASP A 2 13.22 2.42 20.56
C ASP A 2 12.90 2.01 19.12
N ALA A 3 12.10 0.96 18.95
CA ALA A 3 11.80 0.36 17.66
C ALA A 3 11.02 1.33 16.77
N MET A 4 10.08 2.08 17.35
CA MET A 4 9.28 3.02 16.57
C MET A 4 10.12 4.19 16.08
N ASN A 5 11.03 4.70 16.92
CA ASN A 5 11.95 5.75 16.50
C ASN A 5 12.86 5.28 15.33
N GLN A 6 13.33 4.03 15.35
CA GLN A 6 14.10 3.47 14.23
C GLN A 6 13.28 3.41 12.94
N ILE A 7 12.08 2.85 13.01
CA ILE A 7 11.18 2.71 11.86
C ILE A 7 10.89 4.11 11.29
N ARG A 8 10.51 5.07 12.13
CA ARG A 8 10.19 6.44 11.69
C ARG A 8 11.38 7.19 11.09
N LYS A 9 12.60 6.97 11.59
CA LYS A 9 13.80 7.61 11.05
C LYS A 9 14.15 7.11 9.65
N ARG A 10 13.85 5.83 9.37
CA ARG A 10 14.19 5.17 8.11
C ARG A 10 13.05 5.19 7.09
N ALA A 11 11.81 5.24 7.54
CA ALA A 11 10.63 5.23 6.69
C ALA A 11 10.51 6.56 5.93
N LYS A 12 10.53 6.48 4.60
CA LYS A 12 10.29 7.61 3.72
C LYS A 12 8.81 7.88 3.47
N THR A 13 7.94 6.95 3.84
CA THR A 13 6.49 6.93 3.62
C THR A 13 5.80 6.27 4.81
N GLU A 14 4.47 6.32 4.88
CA GLU A 14 3.71 5.72 6.00
C GLU A 14 3.40 4.24 5.77
N GLU A 15 3.54 3.75 4.54
CA GLU A 15 3.36 2.37 4.08
C GLU A 15 4.71 1.68 3.89
N PHE A 16 4.80 0.41 4.27
CA PHE A 16 6.00 -0.39 4.09
C PHE A 16 5.70 -1.89 4.08
N ASP A 17 6.66 -2.64 3.55
CA ASP A 17 6.59 -4.09 3.49
C ASP A 17 7.27 -4.77 4.69
N TYR A 18 7.14 -6.09 4.76
CA TYR A 18 7.74 -6.91 5.81
C TYR A 18 9.27 -6.86 5.79
N LEU A 19 9.89 -6.75 4.61
CA LEU A 19 11.34 -6.75 4.49
C LEU A 19 11.93 -5.50 5.13
N PHE A 20 11.34 -4.33 4.84
CA PHE A 20 11.69 -3.08 5.48
C PHE A 20 11.58 -3.15 7.00
N LEU A 21 10.50 -3.74 7.51
CA LEU A 21 10.32 -3.90 8.97
C LEU A 21 11.35 -4.83 9.59
N MET A 22 11.64 -5.97 8.96
CA MET A 22 12.65 -6.90 9.49
C MET A 22 14.04 -6.29 9.47
N ASP A 23 14.35 -5.50 8.45
CA ASP A 23 15.60 -4.77 8.38
C ASP A 23 15.69 -3.68 9.47
N CYS A 24 14.62 -2.94 9.74
CA CYS A 24 14.55 -1.99 10.86
C CYS A 24 14.62 -2.66 12.24
N LEU A 25 14.16 -3.90 12.36
CA LEU A 25 14.14 -4.64 13.62
C LEU A 25 15.32 -5.62 13.75
N SER A 26 16.27 -5.61 12.82
CA SER A 26 17.40 -6.56 12.76
C SER A 26 18.29 -6.55 13.99
N SER A 27 18.37 -5.42 14.72
CA SER A 27 19.15 -5.29 15.95
C SER A 27 18.52 -5.98 17.17
N TYR A 28 17.26 -6.40 17.11
CA TYR A 28 16.58 -7.07 18.22
C TYR A 28 16.86 -8.57 18.19
N LYS A 29 17.06 -9.19 19.36
CA LYS A 29 17.25 -10.64 19.48
C LYS A 29 16.11 -11.46 18.85
N GLN A 30 14.87 -10.95 18.92
CA GLN A 30 13.68 -11.57 18.35
C GLN A 30 12.84 -10.52 17.57
N PRO A 31 13.19 -10.22 16.31
CA PRO A 31 12.52 -9.17 15.52
C PRO A 31 11.03 -9.45 15.29
N ARG A 32 10.65 -10.72 15.11
CA ARG A 32 9.26 -11.13 14.89
C ARG A 32 8.39 -10.91 16.13
N ASP A 33 8.90 -11.24 17.31
CA ASP A 33 8.18 -11.01 18.56
C ASP A 33 8.03 -9.51 18.82
N LYS A 34 9.07 -8.73 18.48
CA LYS A 34 8.98 -7.28 18.54
C LYS A 34 7.90 -6.73 17.60
N LEU A 35 7.83 -7.21 16.36
CA LEU A 35 6.75 -6.86 15.43
C LEU A 35 5.36 -7.19 16.01
N THR A 36 5.19 -8.37 16.62
CA THR A 36 3.92 -8.76 17.25
C THR A 36 3.52 -7.79 18.35
N VAL A 37 4.46 -7.33 19.17
CA VAL A 37 4.21 -6.31 20.20
C VAL A 37 3.79 -4.98 19.57
N LEU A 38 4.47 -4.53 18.50
CA LEU A 38 4.12 -3.28 17.81
C LEU A 38 2.71 -3.33 17.21
N LEU A 39 2.32 -4.48 16.64
CA LEU A 39 0.97 -4.72 16.12
C LEU A 39 -0.07 -4.72 17.24
N LYS A 40 0.20 -5.41 18.36
CA LYS A 40 -0.70 -5.47 19.52
C LYS A 40 -0.97 -4.09 20.09
N ASN A 41 0.08 -3.26 20.15
CA ASN A 41 0.01 -1.89 20.66
C ASN A 41 -0.51 -0.88 19.62
N ARG A 42 -0.94 -1.32 18.42
CA ARG A 42 -1.40 -0.47 17.31
C ARG A 42 -0.40 0.61 16.88
N GLN A 43 0.88 0.44 17.20
CA GLN A 43 1.95 1.33 16.74
C GLN A 43 2.21 1.13 15.24
N ILE A 44 1.90 -0.07 14.75
CA ILE A 44 1.86 -0.45 13.34
C ILE A 44 0.52 -1.16 13.11
N ILE A 45 -0.09 -0.93 11.96
CA ILE A 45 -1.32 -1.61 11.53
C ILE A 45 -1.00 -2.49 10.34
N ARG A 46 -1.49 -3.74 10.37
CA ARG A 46 -1.35 -4.67 9.25
C ARG A 46 -2.46 -4.44 8.25
N VAL A 47 -2.10 -4.01 7.04
CA VAL A 47 -3.04 -3.86 5.92
C VAL A 47 -3.34 -5.22 5.29
N LYS A 48 -2.28 -6.00 5.05
CA LYS A 48 -2.32 -7.37 4.51
C LYS A 48 -1.11 -8.14 5.00
N LYS A 49 -1.09 -9.47 4.92
CA LYS A 49 0.14 -10.25 5.15
C LYS A 49 1.29 -9.67 4.31
N GLY A 50 2.32 -9.18 5.00
CA GLY A 50 3.51 -8.61 4.39
C GLY A 50 3.47 -7.10 4.18
N ILE A 51 2.37 -6.42 4.46
CA ILE A 51 2.18 -4.98 4.16
C ILE A 51 1.56 -4.30 5.37
N TYR A 52 2.17 -3.19 5.76
CA TYR A 52 1.89 -2.50 7.00
C TYR A 52 1.87 -1.00 6.79
N ILE A 53 1.21 -0.31 7.71
CA ILE A 53 1.25 1.16 7.84
C ILE A 53 1.59 1.55 9.28
N LEU A 54 2.06 2.77 9.48
CA LEU A 54 2.16 3.34 10.82
C LEU A 54 0.78 3.52 11.47
N GLY A 55 0.73 3.30 12.79
CA GLY A 55 -0.44 3.61 13.59
C GLY A 55 -0.70 5.11 13.69
N ASP A 56 -1.94 5.48 13.98
CA ASP A 56 -2.45 6.85 13.94
C ASP A 56 -1.58 7.85 14.72
N GLU A 57 -1.16 7.48 15.93
CA GLU A 57 -0.31 8.32 16.79
C GLU A 57 1.13 8.51 16.27
N TYR A 58 1.58 7.64 15.36
CA TYR A 58 2.96 7.63 14.85
C TYR A 58 3.07 8.21 13.45
N ARG A 59 1.94 8.36 12.75
CA ARG A 59 1.87 8.94 11.40
C ARG A 59 2.11 10.45 11.45
N LYS A 60 2.91 10.95 10.50
CA LYS A 60 3.11 12.41 10.32
C LYS A 60 2.23 13.00 9.22
N ARG A 61 1.73 12.14 8.34
CA ARG A 61 0.91 12.47 7.18
C ARG A 61 -0.06 11.32 6.90
N PRO A 62 -1.08 11.54 6.07
CA PRO A 62 -1.92 10.46 5.59
C PRO A 62 -1.09 9.40 4.84
N TYR A 63 -1.51 8.15 4.92
CA TYR A 63 -1.02 7.12 4.01
C TYR A 63 -1.73 7.24 2.66
N SER A 64 -1.07 6.81 1.59
CA SER A 64 -1.56 6.73 0.23
C SER A 64 -2.16 5.34 -0.02
N LEU A 65 -3.46 5.33 -0.31
CA LEU A 65 -4.15 4.13 -0.79
C LEU A 65 -3.57 3.68 -2.13
N GLU A 66 -3.04 4.62 -2.93
CA GLU A 66 -2.44 4.36 -4.22
C GLU A 66 -1.15 3.56 -4.11
N VAL A 67 -0.28 3.93 -3.17
CA VAL A 67 0.92 3.16 -2.82
C VAL A 67 0.54 1.79 -2.29
N LEU A 68 -0.48 1.70 -1.42
CA LEU A 68 -0.95 0.43 -0.87
C LEU A 68 -1.51 -0.50 -1.96
N ALA A 69 -2.23 0.02 -2.96
CA ALA A 69 -2.74 -0.80 -4.06
C ALA A 69 -1.60 -1.51 -4.80
N ASN A 70 -0.52 -0.78 -5.08
CA ASN A 70 0.67 -1.30 -5.72
C ASN A 70 1.43 -2.30 -4.84
N LEU A 71 1.55 -2.04 -3.53
CA LEU A 71 2.17 -2.99 -2.60
C LEU A 71 1.34 -4.28 -2.46
N ILE A 72 0.01 -4.16 -2.43
CA ILE A 72 -0.92 -5.30 -2.29
C ILE A 72 -0.91 -6.18 -3.52
N TYR A 73 -0.81 -5.57 -4.71
CA TYR A 73 -0.92 -6.27 -5.98
C TYR A 73 -0.20 -5.55 -7.15
N GLY A 74 1.12 -5.46 -7.09
CA GLY A 74 1.94 -4.91 -8.18
C GLY A 74 2.25 -5.93 -9.29
N PRO A 75 2.69 -5.53 -10.50
CA PRO A 75 2.50 -4.21 -11.10
C PRO A 75 1.03 -4.02 -11.52
N SER A 76 0.43 -2.92 -11.10
CA SER A 76 -0.93 -2.52 -11.43
C SER A 76 -1.02 -1.00 -11.59
N TYR A 77 -2.05 -0.53 -12.28
CA TYR A 77 -2.31 0.90 -12.50
C TYR A 77 -3.66 1.26 -11.94
N ILE A 78 -3.71 2.31 -11.12
CA ILE A 78 -4.97 2.84 -10.59
C ILE A 78 -5.77 3.45 -11.71
N SER A 79 -7.05 3.09 -11.80
CA SER A 79 -7.87 3.40 -12.97
C SER A 79 -9.36 3.42 -12.60
N PHE A 80 -10.22 3.40 -13.61
CA PHE A 80 -11.69 3.34 -13.51
C PHE A 80 -12.26 4.48 -12.65
N GLU A 81 -13.36 4.22 -11.95
CA GLU A 81 -14.07 5.19 -11.11
C GLU A 81 -13.16 5.85 -10.09
N TYR A 82 -12.18 5.11 -9.53
CA TYR A 82 -11.27 5.68 -8.55
C TYR A 82 -10.41 6.80 -9.16
N ALA A 83 -9.86 6.59 -10.35
CA ALA A 83 -9.11 7.63 -11.05
C ALA A 83 -10.02 8.81 -11.45
N LEU A 84 -11.23 8.54 -11.93
CA LEU A 84 -12.18 9.60 -12.30
C LEU A 84 -12.55 10.47 -11.09
N ALA A 85 -12.84 9.85 -9.94
CA ALA A 85 -13.14 10.56 -8.71
C ALA A 85 -11.92 11.34 -8.18
N TYR A 86 -10.73 10.76 -8.28
CA TYR A 86 -9.47 11.43 -7.91
C TYR A 86 -9.23 12.71 -8.72
N TYR A 87 -9.51 12.68 -10.02
CA TYR A 87 -9.42 13.86 -10.91
C TYR A 87 -10.70 14.72 -10.92
N HIS A 88 -11.63 14.48 -10.00
CA HIS A 88 -12.90 15.22 -9.88
C HIS A 88 -13.76 15.22 -11.17
N LEU A 89 -13.62 14.19 -11.99
CA LEU A 89 -14.41 14.00 -13.22
C LEU A 89 -15.80 13.42 -12.93
N ILE A 90 -15.99 12.86 -11.74
CA ILE A 90 -17.30 12.40 -11.22
C ILE A 90 -17.49 12.89 -9.78
N PRO A 91 -18.72 13.25 -9.36
CA PRO A 91 -19.01 13.71 -8.00
C PRO A 91 -19.12 12.56 -6.98
N GLU A 92 -19.30 11.32 -7.42
CA GLU A 92 -19.48 10.16 -6.55
C GLU A 92 -18.22 9.85 -5.73
N ARG A 93 -18.41 9.64 -4.42
CA ARG A 93 -17.33 9.17 -3.54
C ARG A 93 -17.10 7.69 -3.77
N VAL A 94 -15.95 7.35 -4.35
CA VAL A 94 -15.53 5.97 -4.53
C VAL A 94 -14.88 5.45 -3.25
N SER A 95 -15.47 4.42 -2.63
CA SER A 95 -14.95 3.78 -1.40
C SER A 95 -13.88 2.71 -1.67
N ARG A 96 -13.74 2.30 -2.93
CA ARG A 96 -12.93 1.15 -3.37
C ARG A 96 -11.83 1.60 -4.32
N VAL A 97 -10.58 1.27 -4.01
CA VAL A 97 -9.45 1.52 -4.89
C VAL A 97 -9.49 0.50 -6.03
N THR A 98 -9.67 0.95 -7.25
CA THR A 98 -9.72 0.10 -8.43
C THR A 98 -8.44 0.24 -9.26
N SER A 99 -7.91 -0.89 -9.69
CA SER A 99 -6.67 -0.96 -10.46
C SER A 99 -6.78 -1.96 -11.60
N ALA A 100 -5.98 -1.76 -12.64
CA ALA A 100 -5.84 -2.66 -13.78
C ALA A 100 -4.49 -3.38 -13.72
N SER A 101 -4.48 -4.69 -13.99
CA SER A 101 -3.26 -5.49 -14.06
C SER A 101 -3.38 -6.57 -15.14
N SER A 102 -2.25 -7.09 -15.62
CA SER A 102 -2.21 -8.28 -16.49
C SER A 102 -2.41 -9.58 -15.71
N LYS A 103 -2.57 -9.48 -14.39
CA LYS A 103 -2.81 -10.62 -13.51
C LYS A 103 -4.32 -10.84 -13.29
N ARG A 104 -4.68 -12.02 -12.78
CA ARG A 104 -6.08 -12.41 -12.54
C ARG A 104 -6.81 -11.38 -11.66
N ILE A 105 -8.11 -11.24 -11.92
CA ILE A 105 -9.00 -10.39 -11.10
C ILE A 105 -8.89 -10.81 -9.63
N LYS A 106 -8.75 -9.82 -8.74
CA LYS A 106 -8.65 -10.09 -7.30
C LYS A 106 -9.16 -8.93 -6.47
N GLN A 107 -9.85 -9.27 -5.38
CA GLN A 107 -10.38 -8.31 -4.42
C GLN A 107 -9.73 -8.54 -3.06
N PHE A 108 -9.46 -7.45 -2.34
CA PHE A 108 -8.88 -7.48 -1.00
C PHE A 108 -9.65 -6.53 -0.10
N THR A 109 -10.29 -7.07 0.92
CA THR A 109 -10.86 -6.28 2.04
C THR A 109 -9.77 -6.12 3.09
N THR A 110 -9.45 -4.87 3.45
CA THR A 110 -8.42 -4.54 4.44
C THR A 110 -8.97 -3.56 5.48
N PRO A 111 -8.30 -3.41 6.64
CA PRO A 111 -8.73 -2.43 7.66
C PRO A 111 -8.73 -0.97 7.17
N VAL A 112 -8.09 -0.67 6.04
CA VAL A 112 -7.93 0.68 5.49
C VAL A 112 -8.75 0.92 4.22
N GLY A 113 -9.54 -0.07 3.78
CA GLY A 113 -10.38 0.02 2.59
C GLY A 113 -10.37 -1.23 1.73
N GLU A 114 -11.12 -1.17 0.63
CA GLU A 114 -11.22 -2.24 -0.35
C GLU A 114 -10.34 -1.96 -1.57
N PHE A 115 -9.62 -2.98 -2.01
CA PHE A 115 -8.77 -2.93 -3.20
C PHE A 115 -9.25 -3.96 -4.22
N CYS A 116 -9.58 -3.52 -5.42
CA CYS A 116 -10.06 -4.37 -6.50
C CYS A 116 -9.16 -4.24 -7.73
N ASN A 117 -8.66 -5.38 -8.22
CA ASN A 117 -7.86 -5.47 -9.42
C ASN A 117 -8.67 -6.13 -10.54
N TYR A 118 -8.76 -5.44 -11.68
CA TYR A 118 -9.34 -5.96 -12.90
C TYR A 118 -8.24 -6.46 -13.84
N TYR A 119 -8.52 -7.57 -14.51
CA TYR A 119 -7.65 -8.09 -15.54
C TYR A 119 -7.85 -7.28 -16.82
N LEU A 120 -6.76 -6.75 -17.36
CA LEU A 120 -6.72 -6.25 -18.73
C LEU A 120 -5.74 -7.09 -19.53
N ARG A 121 -6.06 -7.31 -20.82
CA ARG A 121 -5.14 -8.00 -21.73
C ARG A 121 -3.80 -7.25 -21.77
N PRO A 122 -2.66 -7.97 -21.72
CA PRO A 122 -1.33 -7.35 -21.71
C PRO A 122 -1.10 -6.35 -22.86
N GLN A 123 -1.69 -6.58 -24.03
CA GLN A 123 -1.62 -5.68 -25.20
C GLN A 123 -2.18 -4.28 -24.91
N ILE A 124 -3.25 -4.19 -24.09
CA ILE A 124 -3.90 -2.93 -23.72
C ILE A 124 -3.06 -2.18 -22.68
N ILE A 125 -2.45 -2.91 -21.74
CA ILE A 125 -1.59 -2.34 -20.71
C ILE A 125 -0.29 -1.83 -21.34
N SER A 126 0.36 -2.64 -22.18
CA SER A 126 1.63 -2.29 -22.86
C SER A 126 1.51 -1.01 -23.68
N PHE A 127 0.39 -0.84 -24.41
CA PHE A 127 0.15 0.39 -25.16
C PHE A 127 0.09 1.62 -24.24
N ARG A 128 -0.58 1.55 -23.09
CA ARG A 128 -0.74 2.71 -22.20
C ARG A 128 0.48 3.07 -21.37
N VAL A 129 1.37 2.13 -21.06
CA VAL A 129 2.59 2.38 -20.28
C VAL A 129 3.68 3.04 -21.14
N THR A 130 3.69 2.76 -22.44
CA THR A 130 4.73 3.24 -23.35
C THR A 130 4.60 4.74 -23.69
N TRP A 131 3.40 5.33 -23.61
CA TRP A 131 3.18 6.75 -23.94
C TRP A 131 3.39 7.74 -22.78
N LEU A 132 3.55 7.27 -21.54
CA LEU A 132 3.81 8.12 -20.36
C LEU A 132 5.30 8.43 -20.13
N TYR A 133 6.20 7.90 -20.96
CA TYR A 133 7.66 8.13 -20.90
C TYR A 133 8.21 8.94 -22.10
N ILE A 134 7.36 9.58 -22.90
CA ILE A 134 7.76 10.40 -24.06
C ILE A 134 7.12 11.81 -23.99
N TRP A 135 7.23 12.50 -22.85
CA TRP A 135 7.14 13.96 -22.73
C TRP A 135 7.97 14.43 -21.53
#